data_AF-X0UYM1-F1
#
_entry.id   AF-X0UYM1-F1
#
_cell.length_a   1.000
_cell.length_b   1.000
_cell.length_c   1.000
_cell.angle_alpha   90.00
_cell.angle_beta   90.00
_cell.angle_gamma   90.00
#
_symmetry.space_group_name_H-M   'P 1'
#
loop_
_entity.id
_entity.type
_entity.pdbx_description
1 polymer ?
#
loop_
_entity_poly.entity_id
_entity_poly.type
_entity_poly.pdbx_seq_one_letter_code
_entity_poly.pdbx_strand_id
1 'polypeptide(L)'
;IESPIAASQFLKGPQVLIEAIKELKLPYTLEQFRKKVVVEPVRETEDLVQIKVDVNDPGETVNIANYIGTRLLERHKEIKKLYESKEAILARYEEQIKQINEELDEIDKSKVEILARYDENIKEMDDQLVLMKNEIDTAKEEMVKLEASLKAASKEIENTIKDSESLSEAEANMLIGRLNDVRNRWEHERSNIAGRQQRYDNLLEKIRETQLEKTEFQRTKEQRYDVLMGELRQAQMEKTRLERINSAKMYNTEVLAAAEEPRAPVRPNKL
;
A
#
# COMPACT_ATOMS: atom_id res chain seq x y z
N ILE A 1 0.50 30.48 -18.00
CA ILE A 1 1.08 31.77 -18.46
C ILE A 1 0.49 32.86 -17.55
N GLU A 2 1.31 33.76 -17.00
CA GLU A 2 0.84 34.86 -16.13
C GLU A 2 0.02 35.84 -16.98
N SER A 3 -1.14 36.31 -16.49
CA SER A 3 -1.98 37.20 -17.30
C SER A 3 -1.31 38.57 -17.53
N PRO A 4 -1.58 39.25 -18.65
CA PRO A 4 -1.07 40.60 -18.90
C PRO A 4 -1.45 41.61 -17.81
N ILE A 5 -2.57 41.39 -17.12
CA ILE A 5 -3.02 42.22 -16.00
C ILE A 5 -2.08 42.03 -14.80
N ALA A 6 -1.75 40.78 -14.44
CA ALA A 6 -0.83 40.49 -13.35
C ALA A 6 0.59 40.97 -13.66
N ALA A 7 1.06 40.77 -14.89
CA ALA A 7 2.34 41.29 -15.38
C ALA A 7 2.40 42.83 -15.32
N SER A 8 1.34 43.51 -15.77
CA SER A 8 1.24 44.98 -15.69
C SER A 8 1.26 45.48 -14.24
N GLN A 9 0.54 44.83 -13.34
CA GLN A 9 0.53 45.17 -11.91
C GLN A 9 1.90 44.99 -11.27
N PHE A 10 2.60 43.88 -11.57
CA PHE A 10 3.95 43.63 -11.06
C PHE A 10 4.93 44.73 -11.49
N LEU A 11 4.95 45.08 -12.78
CA LEU A 11 5.87 46.09 -13.32
C LEU A 11 5.57 47.52 -12.81
N LYS A 12 4.32 47.79 -12.41
CA LYS A 12 3.93 49.03 -11.72
C LYS A 12 4.24 49.01 -10.23
N GLY A 13 4.70 47.88 -9.69
CA GLY A 13 5.01 47.69 -8.29
C GLY A 13 6.07 48.69 -7.79
N PRO A 14 5.91 49.26 -6.58
CA PRO A 14 6.88 50.19 -6.00
C PRO A 14 8.31 49.63 -6.02
N GLN A 15 8.47 48.34 -5.74
CA GLN A 15 9.77 47.67 -5.67
C GLN A 15 10.52 47.72 -7.01
N VAL A 16 9.89 47.27 -8.10
CA VAL A 16 10.48 47.26 -9.45
C VAL A 16 10.88 48.67 -9.90
N LEU A 17 10.03 49.65 -9.61
CA LEU A 17 10.27 51.05 -9.97
C LEU A 17 11.38 51.70 -9.11
N ILE A 18 11.45 51.38 -7.82
CA ILE A 18 12.54 51.85 -6.93
C ILE A 18 13.88 51.25 -7.39
N GLU A 19 13.91 49.96 -7.72
CA GLU A 19 15.11 49.29 -8.23
C GLU A 19 15.57 49.92 -9.55
N ALA A 20 14.64 50.17 -10.49
CA ALA A 20 14.94 50.86 -11.74
C ALA A 20 15.59 52.24 -11.52
N ILE A 21 15.03 53.06 -10.62
CA ILE A 21 15.58 54.39 -10.28
C ILE A 21 17.00 54.26 -9.73
N LYS A 22 17.24 53.30 -8.82
CA LYS A 22 18.54 53.11 -8.18
C LYS A 22 19.60 52.56 -9.14
N GLU A 23 19.27 51.50 -9.87
CA GLU A 23 20.23 50.79 -10.74
C GLU A 23 20.59 51.61 -11.98
N LEU A 24 19.61 52.32 -12.56
CA LEU A 24 19.83 53.21 -13.71
C LEU A 24 20.27 54.62 -13.30
N LYS A 25 20.40 54.91 -11.99
CA LYS A 25 20.80 56.21 -11.43
C LYS A 25 19.95 57.37 -11.94
N LEU A 26 18.63 57.18 -11.97
CA LEU A 26 17.70 58.15 -12.54
C LEU A 26 17.46 59.33 -11.57
N PRO A 27 17.32 60.57 -12.07
CA PRO A 27 17.11 61.76 -11.26
C PRO A 27 15.64 61.96 -10.85
N TYR A 28 14.88 60.88 -10.62
CA TYR A 28 13.46 60.93 -10.31
C TYR A 28 13.16 60.40 -8.91
N THR A 29 12.16 60.98 -8.26
CA THR A 29 11.48 60.32 -7.14
C THR A 29 10.54 59.23 -7.67
N LEU A 30 10.16 58.28 -6.81
CA LEU A 30 9.20 57.23 -7.17
C LEU A 30 7.88 57.80 -7.72
N GLU A 31 7.36 58.88 -7.12
CA GLU A 31 6.13 59.54 -7.59
C GLU A 31 6.27 60.16 -8.98
N GLN A 32 7.43 60.78 -9.26
CA GLN A 32 7.72 61.35 -10.58
C GLN A 32 7.87 60.23 -11.62
N PHE A 33 8.57 59.16 -11.25
CA PHE A 33 8.82 58.03 -12.14
C PHE A 33 7.55 57.24 -12.48
N ARG A 34 6.63 57.07 -11.51
CA ARG A 34 5.29 56.46 -11.74
C ARG A 34 4.47 57.19 -12.80
N LYS A 35 4.63 58.50 -12.94
CA LYS A 35 3.93 59.29 -13.99
C LYS A 35 4.58 59.15 -15.36
N LYS A 36 5.86 58.78 -15.39
CA LYS A 36 6.67 58.65 -16.61
C LYS A 36 6.63 57.26 -17.22
N VAL A 37 6.30 56.24 -16.42
CA VAL A 37 6.22 54.85 -16.87
C VAL A 37 4.78 54.37 -16.82
N VAL A 38 4.22 54.03 -17.98
CA VAL A 38 2.88 53.45 -18.10
C VAL A 38 3.02 52.05 -18.67
N VAL A 39 2.55 51.06 -17.91
CA VAL A 39 2.54 49.65 -18.32
C VAL A 39 1.11 49.17 -18.46
N GLU A 40 0.67 48.76 -19.65
CA GLU A 40 -0.73 48.38 -19.88
C GLU A 40 -0.83 47.09 -20.68
N PRO A 41 -1.81 46.22 -20.39
CA PRO A 41 -2.12 45.10 -21.28
C PRO A 41 -2.57 45.64 -22.64
N VAL A 42 -2.09 45.02 -23.72
CA VAL A 42 -2.50 45.41 -25.08
C VAL A 42 -3.90 44.85 -25.33
N ARG A 43 -4.87 45.76 -25.55
CA ARG A 43 -6.25 45.38 -25.88
C ARG A 43 -6.21 44.52 -27.15
N GLU A 44 -6.99 43.44 -27.17
CA GLU A 44 -7.10 42.46 -28.29
C GLU A 44 -6.00 41.38 -28.36
N THR A 45 -5.06 41.37 -27.41
CA THR A 45 -4.10 40.26 -27.28
C THR A 45 -4.15 39.66 -25.88
N GLU A 46 -4.09 38.34 -25.78
CA GLU A 46 -4.20 37.63 -24.49
C GLU A 46 -2.89 37.65 -23.69
N ASP A 47 -1.76 37.98 -24.32
CA ASP A 47 -0.42 37.73 -23.74
C ASP A 47 0.55 38.93 -23.80
N LEU A 48 0.16 40.09 -24.35
CA LEU A 48 1.08 41.22 -24.52
C LEU A 48 0.87 42.33 -23.49
N VAL A 49 1.98 42.91 -23.06
CA VAL A 49 2.05 44.09 -22.21
C VAL A 49 2.84 45.17 -22.94
N GLN A 50 2.29 46.38 -23.01
CA GLN A 50 2.94 47.55 -23.55
C GLN A 50 3.58 48.37 -22.43
N ILE A 51 4.85 48.71 -22.59
CA ILE A 51 5.58 49.62 -21.70
C ILE A 51 5.79 50.93 -22.45
N LYS A 52 5.25 52.03 -21.92
CA LYS A 52 5.46 53.40 -22.43
C LYS A 52 6.29 54.16 -21.41
N VAL A 53 7.34 54.82 -21.90
CA VAL A 53 8.24 55.64 -21.08
C VAL A 53 8.26 57.05 -21.65
N ASP A 54 7.92 58.03 -20.82
CA ASP A 54 7.82 59.45 -21.17
C ASP A 54 8.94 60.27 -20.49
N VAL A 55 10.10 60.30 -21.15
CA VAL A 55 11.28 61.07 -20.76
C VAL A 55 11.87 61.82 -21.96
N ASN A 56 12.57 62.92 -21.67
CA ASN A 56 13.05 63.84 -22.70
C ASN A 56 14.29 63.30 -23.46
N ASP A 57 15.05 62.40 -22.84
CA ASP A 57 16.24 61.80 -23.44
C ASP A 57 15.90 60.43 -24.07
N PRO A 58 16.05 60.25 -25.39
CA PRO A 58 15.79 58.97 -26.04
C PRO A 58 16.66 57.81 -25.51
N GLY A 59 17.90 58.08 -25.08
CA GLY A 59 18.78 57.06 -24.51
C GLY A 59 18.25 56.53 -23.17
N GLU A 60 17.83 57.44 -22.31
CA GLU A 60 17.16 57.16 -21.05
C GLU A 60 15.84 56.39 -21.25
N THR A 61 15.02 56.78 -22.23
CA THR A 61 13.77 56.07 -22.61
C THR A 61 14.05 54.60 -22.90
N VAL A 62 15.04 54.31 -23.75
CA VAL A 62 15.39 52.94 -24.15
C VAL A 62 15.94 52.14 -22.97
N ASN A 63 16.80 52.76 -22.14
CA ASN A 63 17.37 52.10 -20.96
C ASN A 63 16.29 51.70 -19.94
N ILE A 64 15.35 52.61 -19.65
CA ILE A 64 14.23 52.33 -18.75
C ILE A 64 13.34 51.22 -19.32
N ALA A 65 12.96 51.31 -20.59
CA ALA A 65 12.12 50.30 -21.23
C ALA A 65 12.78 48.92 -21.24
N ASN A 66 14.07 48.84 -21.56
CA ASN A 66 14.84 47.59 -21.54
C ASN A 66 14.97 47.01 -20.14
N TYR A 67 15.19 47.84 -19.12
CA TYR A 67 15.28 47.38 -17.73
C TYR A 67 13.96 46.75 -17.28
N ILE A 68 12.84 47.45 -17.49
CA ILE A 68 11.51 46.96 -17.11
C ILE A 68 11.16 45.69 -17.91
N GLY A 69 11.48 45.65 -19.20
CA GLY A 69 11.31 44.45 -20.03
C GLY A 69 12.15 43.26 -19.53
N THR A 70 13.38 43.50 -19.08
CA THR A 70 14.25 42.47 -18.52
C THR A 70 13.68 41.91 -17.21
N ARG A 71 13.19 42.77 -16.31
CA ARG A 71 12.53 42.34 -15.06
C ARG A 71 11.30 41.49 -15.32
N LEU A 72 10.52 41.79 -16.37
CA LEU A 72 9.39 40.95 -16.77
C LEU A 72 9.85 39.56 -17.22
N LEU A 73 10.92 39.49 -18.03
CA LEU A 73 11.49 38.22 -18.50
C LEU A 73 12.05 37.38 -17.35
N GLU A 74 12.73 37.99 -16.39
CA GLU A 74 13.23 37.32 -15.18
C GLU A 74 12.10 36.70 -14.38
N ARG A 75 11.06 37.48 -14.07
CA ARG A 75 9.85 36.99 -13.37
C ARG A 75 9.20 35.84 -14.12
N HIS A 76 9.06 35.93 -15.44
CA HIS A 76 8.47 34.87 -16.23
C HIS A 76 9.28 33.56 -16.14
N LYS A 77 10.62 33.65 -16.17
CA LYS A 77 11.51 32.49 -15.98
C LYS A 77 11.37 31.88 -14.60
N GLU A 78 11.28 32.71 -13.55
CA GLU A 78 11.06 32.25 -12.18
C GLU A 78 9.74 31.52 -12.05
N ILE A 79 8.64 32.14 -12.50
CA ILE A 79 7.31 31.51 -12.50
C ILE A 79 7.35 30.18 -13.23
N LYS A 80 7.93 30.12 -14.43
CA LYS A 80 8.04 28.88 -15.20
C LYS A 80 8.73 27.76 -14.41
N LYS A 81 9.86 28.05 -13.75
CA LYS A 81 10.57 27.07 -12.90
C LYS A 81 9.71 26.56 -11.75
N LEU A 82 8.89 27.42 -11.13
CA LEU A 82 8.00 27.04 -10.02
C LEU A 82 6.91 26.08 -10.50
N TYR A 83 6.31 26.34 -11.66
CA TYR A 83 5.29 25.47 -12.26
C TYR A 83 5.88 24.12 -12.71
N GLU A 84 7.02 24.11 -13.39
CA GLU A 84 7.72 22.88 -13.78
C GLU A 84 8.06 22.03 -12.55
N SER A 85 8.49 22.67 -11.44
CA SER A 85 8.74 21.96 -10.19
C SER A 85 7.46 21.40 -9.55
N LYS A 86 6.33 22.11 -9.64
CA LYS A 86 5.04 21.63 -9.12
C LYS A 86 4.53 20.43 -9.94
N GLU A 87 4.58 20.52 -11.26
CA GLU A 87 4.19 19.43 -12.17
C GLU A 87 5.03 18.18 -11.90
N ALA A 88 6.35 18.34 -11.70
CA ALA A 88 7.23 17.23 -11.35
C ALA A 88 6.85 16.56 -10.01
N ILE A 89 6.43 17.34 -9.00
CA ILE A 89 5.99 16.78 -7.72
C ILE A 89 4.63 16.06 -7.88
N LEU A 90 3.69 16.65 -8.62
CA LEU A 90 2.39 16.03 -8.88
C LEU A 90 2.53 14.70 -9.64
N ALA A 91 3.40 14.66 -10.64
CA ALA A 91 3.69 13.42 -11.38
C ALA A 91 4.24 12.32 -10.47
N ARG A 92 5.07 12.66 -9.47
CA ARG A 92 5.55 11.68 -8.47
C ARG A 92 4.41 11.12 -7.62
N TYR A 93 3.46 11.97 -7.19
CA TYR A 93 2.30 11.50 -6.45
C TYR A 93 1.37 10.63 -7.32
N GLU A 94 1.20 10.96 -8.60
CA GLU A 94 0.44 10.12 -9.53
C GLU A 94 1.06 8.73 -9.69
N GLU A 95 2.37 8.67 -9.88
CA GLU A 95 3.10 7.41 -9.97
C GLU A 95 3.02 6.62 -8.65
N GLN A 96 3.18 7.29 -7.51
CA GLN A 96 3.03 6.64 -6.20
C GLN A 96 1.62 6.06 -6.01
N ILE A 97 0.57 6.80 -6.36
CA ILE A 97 -0.82 6.33 -6.29
C ILE A 97 -1.02 5.11 -7.19
N LYS A 98 -0.45 5.13 -8.39
CA LYS A 98 -0.53 4.02 -9.34
C LYS A 98 0.13 2.77 -8.77
N GLN A 99 1.35 2.88 -8.24
CA GLN A 99 2.07 1.76 -7.62
C GLN A 99 1.32 1.16 -6.43
N ILE A 100 0.74 2.01 -5.56
CA ILE A 100 -0.07 1.53 -4.43
C ILE A 100 -1.30 0.75 -4.92
N ASN A 101 -1.99 1.23 -5.95
CA ASN A 101 -3.14 0.52 -6.52
C ASN A 101 -2.74 -0.82 -7.15
N GLU A 102 -1.60 -0.88 -7.85
CA GLU A 102 -1.07 -2.14 -8.40
C GLU A 102 -0.77 -3.14 -7.28
N GLU A 103 -0.13 -2.71 -6.18
CA GLU A 103 0.11 -3.57 -5.02
C GLU A 103 -1.19 -4.07 -4.34
N LEU A 104 -2.21 -3.21 -4.24
CA LEU A 104 -3.52 -3.60 -3.69
C LEU A 104 -4.19 -4.68 -4.55
N ASP A 105 -4.18 -4.51 -5.87
CA ASP A 105 -4.72 -5.50 -6.81
C ASP A 105 -3.97 -6.84 -6.74
N GLU A 106 -2.64 -6.81 -6.58
CA GLU A 106 -1.83 -8.02 -6.40
C GLU A 106 -2.14 -8.74 -5.08
N ILE A 107 -2.39 -7.98 -4.00
CA ILE A 107 -2.82 -8.55 -2.71
C ILE A 107 -4.14 -9.28 -2.88
N ASP A 108 -5.13 -8.67 -3.53
CA ASP A 108 -6.45 -9.29 -3.73
C ASP A 108 -6.36 -10.57 -4.57
N LYS A 109 -5.61 -10.55 -5.68
CA LYS A 109 -5.38 -11.73 -6.51
C LYS A 109 -4.69 -12.84 -5.73
N SER A 110 -3.57 -12.52 -5.07
CA SER A 110 -2.80 -13.50 -4.31
C SER A 110 -3.60 -14.07 -3.13
N LYS A 111 -4.46 -13.27 -2.50
CA LYS A 111 -5.34 -13.73 -1.42
C LYS A 111 -6.31 -14.80 -1.92
N VAL A 112 -6.98 -14.56 -3.04
CA VAL A 112 -7.93 -15.54 -3.62
C VAL A 112 -7.22 -16.84 -3.99
N GLU A 113 -6.10 -16.76 -4.72
CA GLU A 113 -5.38 -17.94 -5.20
C GLU A 113 -4.78 -18.78 -4.06
N ILE A 114 -4.14 -18.14 -3.08
CA ILE A 114 -3.46 -18.86 -1.99
C ILE A 114 -4.47 -19.43 -1.01
N LEU A 115 -5.55 -18.71 -0.68
CA LEU A 115 -6.59 -19.24 0.21
C LEU A 115 -7.31 -20.45 -0.42
N ALA A 116 -7.55 -20.42 -1.73
CA ALA A 116 -8.13 -21.57 -2.44
C ALA A 116 -7.23 -22.82 -2.34
N ARG A 117 -5.91 -22.66 -2.47
CA ARG A 117 -4.94 -23.76 -2.28
C ARG A 117 -4.95 -24.31 -0.85
N TYR A 118 -5.05 -23.45 0.16
CA TYR A 118 -5.21 -23.91 1.54
C TYR A 118 -6.48 -24.72 1.73
N ASP A 119 -7.61 -24.27 1.17
CA ASP A 119 -8.88 -24.99 1.25
C ASP A 119 -8.84 -26.35 0.54
N GLU A 120 -8.21 -26.41 -0.63
CA GLU A 120 -7.99 -27.66 -1.35
C GLU A 120 -7.11 -28.63 -0.55
N ASN A 121 -5.97 -28.17 -0.03
CA ASN A 121 -5.08 -28.98 0.80
C ASN A 121 -5.78 -29.52 2.06
N ILE A 122 -6.56 -28.69 2.76
CA ILE A 122 -7.32 -29.11 3.94
C ILE A 122 -8.34 -30.18 3.55
N LYS A 123 -9.06 -29.99 2.44
CA LYS A 123 -10.03 -30.96 1.95
C LYS A 123 -9.39 -32.31 1.61
N GLU A 124 -8.24 -32.31 0.93
CA GLU A 124 -7.51 -33.55 0.63
C GLU A 124 -7.09 -34.29 1.91
N MET A 125 -6.65 -33.55 2.94
CA MET A 125 -6.30 -34.14 4.23
C MET A 125 -7.54 -34.67 4.97
N ASP A 126 -8.67 -33.96 4.94
CA ASP A 126 -9.93 -34.44 5.52
C ASP A 126 -10.41 -35.72 4.83
N ASP A 127 -10.32 -35.81 3.51
CA ASP A 127 -10.65 -37.02 2.75
C ASP A 127 -9.76 -38.20 3.18
N GLN A 128 -8.45 -37.96 3.38
CA GLN A 128 -7.52 -38.97 3.91
C GLN A 128 -7.85 -39.40 5.35
N LEU A 129 -8.28 -38.46 6.21
CA LEU A 129 -8.72 -38.80 7.58
C LEU A 129 -9.91 -39.74 7.58
N VAL A 130 -10.91 -39.49 6.72
CA VAL A 130 -12.09 -40.34 6.59
C VAL A 130 -11.69 -41.76 6.16
N LEU A 131 -10.79 -41.88 5.19
CA LEU A 131 -10.26 -43.18 4.76
C LEU A 131 -9.55 -43.92 5.90
N MET A 132 -8.62 -43.25 6.60
CA MET A 132 -7.92 -43.87 7.73
C MET A 132 -8.86 -44.29 8.85
N LYS A 133 -9.88 -43.49 9.13
CA LYS A 133 -10.90 -43.84 10.14
C LYS A 133 -11.64 -45.12 9.76
N ASN A 134 -12.07 -45.24 8.51
CA ASN A 134 -12.75 -46.45 8.01
C ASN A 134 -11.83 -47.69 8.08
N GLU A 135 -10.54 -47.54 7.78
CA GLU A 135 -9.56 -48.62 7.91
C GLU A 135 -9.33 -49.04 9.36
N ILE A 136 -9.32 -48.09 10.30
CA ILE A 136 -9.23 -48.36 11.74
C ILE A 136 -10.45 -49.13 12.21
N ASP A 137 -11.65 -48.68 11.82
CA ASP A 137 -12.91 -49.30 12.23
C ASP A 137 -13.04 -50.72 11.66
N THR A 138 -12.64 -50.94 10.41
CA THR A 138 -12.58 -52.28 9.80
C THR A 138 -11.64 -53.21 10.55
N ALA A 139 -10.43 -52.76 10.89
CA ALA A 139 -9.48 -53.57 11.66
C ALA A 139 -9.98 -53.87 13.08
N LYS A 140 -10.71 -52.94 13.71
CA LYS A 140 -11.35 -53.19 15.02
C LYS A 140 -12.41 -54.28 14.91
N GLU A 141 -13.22 -54.30 13.86
CA GLU A 141 -14.18 -55.38 13.62
C GLU A 141 -13.49 -56.74 13.44
N GLU A 142 -12.37 -56.79 12.72
CA GLU A 142 -11.56 -58.00 12.57
C GLU A 142 -10.95 -58.47 13.90
N MET A 143 -10.45 -57.56 14.73
CA MET A 143 -9.98 -57.88 16.08
C MET A 143 -11.07 -58.52 16.93
N VAL A 144 -12.31 -58.02 16.87
CA VAL A 144 -13.45 -58.59 17.61
C VAL A 144 -13.74 -60.02 17.14
N LYS A 145 -13.67 -60.28 15.82
CA LYS A 145 -13.83 -61.64 15.28
C LYS A 145 -12.71 -62.58 15.75
N LEU A 146 -11.46 -62.12 15.72
CA LEU A 146 -10.31 -62.89 16.21
C LEU A 146 -10.39 -63.16 17.71
N GLU A 147 -10.85 -62.20 18.51
CA GLU A 147 -11.05 -62.39 19.95
C GLU A 147 -12.13 -63.45 20.23
N ALA A 148 -13.23 -63.45 19.47
CA ALA A 148 -14.25 -64.49 19.56
C ALA A 148 -13.68 -65.88 19.18
N SER A 149 -12.88 -65.96 18.11
CA SER A 149 -12.19 -67.20 17.72
C SER A 149 -11.20 -67.68 18.78
N LEU A 150 -10.46 -66.77 19.42
CA LEU A 150 -9.51 -67.09 20.49
C LEU A 150 -10.25 -67.67 21.72
N LYS A 151 -11.38 -67.07 22.09
CA LYS A 151 -12.24 -67.58 23.18
C LYS A 151 -12.81 -68.96 22.85
N ALA A 152 -13.28 -69.17 21.61
CA ALA A 152 -13.79 -70.45 21.16
C ALA A 152 -12.71 -71.54 21.20
N ALA A 153 -11.52 -71.27 20.65
CA ALA A 153 -10.39 -72.20 20.67
C ALA A 153 -9.92 -72.52 22.10
N SER A 154 -9.89 -71.52 22.98
CA SER A 154 -9.53 -71.71 24.39
C SER A 154 -10.54 -72.62 25.11
N LYS A 155 -11.84 -72.44 24.84
CA LYS A 155 -12.90 -73.28 25.42
C LYS A 155 -12.89 -74.70 24.86
N GLU A 156 -12.57 -74.87 23.57
CA GLU A 156 -12.39 -76.18 22.94
C GLU A 156 -11.29 -76.98 23.65
N ILE A 157 -10.14 -76.34 23.90
CA ILE A 157 -9.01 -76.91 24.66
C ILE A 157 -9.44 -77.29 26.08
N GLU A 158 -10.12 -76.38 26.78
CA GLU A 158 -10.58 -76.62 28.15
C GLU A 158 -11.53 -77.82 28.24
N ASN A 159 -12.47 -77.94 27.29
CA ASN A 159 -13.39 -79.07 27.23
C ASN A 159 -12.67 -80.38 26.90
N THR A 160 -11.73 -80.38 25.94
CA THR A 160 -10.96 -81.60 25.61
C THR A 160 -10.15 -82.11 26.79
N ILE A 161 -9.56 -81.20 27.58
CA ILE A 161 -8.83 -81.57 28.81
C ILE A 161 -9.78 -82.11 29.89
N LYS A 162 -11.03 -81.61 29.97
CA LYS A 162 -12.03 -82.09 30.95
C LYS A 162 -12.63 -83.45 30.59
N ASP A 163 -12.84 -83.71 29.30
CA ASP A 163 -13.55 -84.89 28.80
C ASP A 163 -12.63 -86.08 28.47
N SER A 164 -11.30 -85.91 28.51
CA SER A 164 -10.31 -86.96 28.24
C SER A 164 -9.29 -87.11 29.38
N GLU A 165 -8.83 -88.34 29.68
CA GLU A 165 -7.80 -88.59 30.71
C GLU A 165 -6.43 -88.00 30.33
N SER A 166 -6.16 -87.78 29.03
CA SER A 166 -4.98 -87.07 28.51
C SER A 166 -5.12 -86.82 27.01
N LEU A 167 -4.89 -85.57 26.56
CA LEU A 167 -4.67 -85.26 25.14
C LEU A 167 -3.41 -85.99 24.65
N SER A 168 -3.45 -86.54 23.42
CA SER A 168 -2.20 -86.96 22.78
C SER A 168 -1.32 -85.75 22.50
N GLU A 169 0.00 -85.95 22.50
CA GLU A 169 0.96 -84.88 22.23
C GLU A 169 0.71 -84.19 20.87
N ALA A 170 0.26 -84.96 19.87
CA ALA A 170 -0.11 -84.44 18.56
C ALA A 170 -1.33 -83.50 18.60
N GLU A 171 -2.38 -83.89 19.33
CA GLU A 171 -3.60 -83.08 19.48
C GLU A 171 -3.33 -81.80 20.27
N ALA A 172 -2.55 -81.89 21.34
CA ALA A 172 -2.13 -80.73 22.13
C ALA A 172 -1.33 -79.74 21.26
N ASN A 173 -0.37 -80.23 20.48
CA ASN A 173 0.44 -79.41 19.58
C ASN A 173 -0.40 -78.73 18.49
N MET A 174 -1.39 -79.42 17.91
CA MET A 174 -2.31 -78.82 16.95
C MET A 174 -3.15 -77.69 17.55
N LEU A 175 -3.74 -77.91 18.73
CA LEU A 175 -4.58 -76.93 19.39
C LEU A 175 -3.78 -75.69 19.83
N ILE A 176 -2.59 -75.91 20.41
CA ILE A 176 -1.65 -74.82 20.75
C ILE A 176 -1.23 -74.06 19.49
N GLY A 177 -0.97 -74.77 18.38
CA GLY A 177 -0.65 -74.16 17.09
C GLY A 177 -1.76 -73.22 16.58
N ARG A 178 -3.03 -73.67 16.61
CA ARG A 178 -4.18 -72.84 16.22
C ARG A 178 -4.35 -71.62 17.14
N LEU A 179 -4.16 -71.79 18.45
CA LEU A 179 -4.28 -70.69 19.41
C LEU A 179 -3.19 -69.64 19.20
N ASN A 180 -1.95 -70.07 18.95
CA ASN A 180 -0.85 -69.18 18.62
C ASN A 180 -1.07 -68.46 17.29
N ASP A 181 -1.62 -69.12 16.26
CA ASP A 181 -1.95 -68.46 14.98
C ASP A 181 -2.98 -67.32 15.18
N VAL A 182 -4.08 -67.61 15.87
CA VAL A 182 -5.11 -66.59 16.16
C VAL A 182 -4.53 -65.44 16.99
N ARG A 183 -3.71 -65.76 17.98
CA ARG A 183 -3.02 -64.75 18.81
C ARG A 183 -2.10 -63.86 17.99
N ASN A 184 -1.27 -64.44 17.13
CA ASN A 184 -0.34 -63.69 16.29
C ASN A 184 -1.11 -62.75 15.34
N ARG A 185 -2.21 -63.20 14.76
CA ARG A 185 -3.08 -62.36 13.92
C ARG A 185 -3.72 -61.23 14.72
N TRP A 186 -4.16 -61.51 15.95
CA TRP A 186 -4.74 -60.49 16.84
C TRP A 186 -3.71 -59.43 17.23
N GLU A 187 -2.48 -59.84 17.57
CA GLU A 187 -1.38 -58.93 17.88
C GLU A 187 -0.97 -58.10 16.66
N HIS A 188 -0.99 -58.69 15.46
CA HIS A 188 -0.78 -57.97 14.20
C HIS A 188 -1.83 -56.88 13.97
N GLU A 189 -3.12 -57.20 14.08
CA GLU A 189 -4.19 -56.20 13.90
C GLU A 189 -4.14 -55.09 14.95
N ARG A 190 -3.81 -55.43 16.19
CA ARG A 190 -3.59 -54.44 17.25
C ARG A 190 -2.47 -53.47 16.88
N SER A 191 -1.36 -53.97 16.35
CA SER A 191 -0.26 -53.14 15.87
C SER A 191 -0.66 -52.29 14.67
N ASN A 192 -1.42 -52.85 13.73
CA ASN A 192 -1.93 -52.12 12.57
C ASN A 192 -2.83 -50.94 12.97
N ILE A 193 -3.75 -51.17 13.92
CA ILE A 193 -4.61 -50.11 14.46
C ILE A 193 -3.78 -49.02 15.13
N ALA A 194 -2.80 -49.37 15.95
CA ALA A 194 -1.93 -48.38 16.61
C ALA A 194 -1.18 -47.52 15.58
N GLY A 195 -0.60 -48.14 14.55
CA GLY A 195 0.10 -47.42 13.47
C GLY A 195 -0.83 -46.55 12.61
N ARG A 196 -2.06 -46.99 12.36
CA ARG A 196 -3.09 -46.16 11.69
C ARG A 196 -3.55 -45.00 12.56
N GLN A 197 -3.78 -45.23 13.86
CA GLN A 197 -4.19 -44.19 14.79
C GLN A 197 -3.13 -43.10 14.90
N GLN A 198 -1.85 -43.46 14.98
CA GLN A 198 -0.76 -42.49 14.99
C GLN A 198 -0.75 -41.63 13.71
N ARG A 199 -0.95 -42.24 12.53
CA ARG A 199 -1.03 -41.50 11.26
C ARG A 199 -2.25 -40.58 11.21
N TYR A 200 -3.39 -41.04 11.73
CA TYR A 200 -4.61 -40.25 11.84
C TYR A 200 -4.40 -39.03 12.75
N ASP A 201 -3.76 -39.22 13.91
CA ASP A 201 -3.48 -38.14 14.86
C ASP A 201 -2.49 -37.12 14.27
N ASN A 202 -1.44 -37.58 13.59
CA ASN A 202 -0.50 -36.71 12.88
C ASN A 202 -1.19 -35.88 11.77
N LEU A 203 -2.14 -36.48 11.05
CA LEU A 203 -2.86 -35.79 9.99
C LEU A 203 -3.84 -34.74 10.55
N LEU A 204 -4.48 -35.03 11.68
CA LEU A 204 -5.28 -34.04 12.42
C LEU A 204 -4.43 -32.84 12.88
N GLU A 205 -3.22 -33.09 13.38
CA GLU A 205 -2.29 -32.03 13.77
C GLU A 205 -1.91 -31.16 12.56
N LYS A 206 -1.55 -31.78 11.44
CA LYS A 206 -1.21 -31.07 10.20
C LYS A 206 -2.36 -30.23 9.65
N ILE A 207 -3.60 -30.68 9.76
CA ILE A 207 -4.78 -29.88 9.38
C ILE A 207 -4.89 -28.63 10.25
N ARG A 208 -4.67 -28.75 11.56
CA ARG A 208 -4.68 -27.59 12.48
C ARG A 208 -3.57 -26.60 12.15
N GLU A 209 -2.36 -27.09 11.90
CA GLU A 209 -1.23 -26.25 11.47
C GLU A 209 -1.57 -25.49 10.18
N THR A 210 -2.10 -26.20 9.18
CA THR A 210 -2.49 -25.61 7.89
C THR A 210 -3.60 -24.56 8.05
N GLN A 211 -4.57 -24.77 8.96
CA GLN A 211 -5.59 -23.78 9.28
C GLN A 211 -5.01 -22.54 9.97
N LEU A 212 -4.02 -22.71 10.84
CA LEU A 212 -3.31 -21.61 11.48
C LEU A 212 -2.54 -20.80 10.44
N GLU A 213 -1.77 -21.45 9.57
CA GLU A 213 -1.04 -20.81 8.47
C GLU A 213 -1.98 -20.03 7.54
N LYS A 214 -3.13 -20.61 7.17
CA LYS A 214 -4.18 -19.93 6.41
C LYS A 214 -4.64 -18.65 7.10
N THR A 215 -4.90 -18.72 8.40
CA THR A 215 -5.38 -17.58 9.22
C THR A 215 -4.31 -16.49 9.34
N GLU A 216 -3.06 -16.87 9.60
CA GLU A 216 -1.93 -15.93 9.69
C GLU A 216 -1.65 -15.24 8.35
N PHE A 217 -1.71 -15.99 7.24
CA PHE A 217 -1.60 -15.44 5.90
C PHE A 217 -2.69 -14.38 5.64
N GLN A 218 -3.96 -14.71 5.94
CA GLN A 218 -5.07 -13.78 5.76
C GLN A 218 -4.87 -12.49 6.57
N ARG A 219 -4.51 -12.63 7.85
CA ARG A 219 -4.25 -11.51 8.75
C ARG A 219 -3.12 -10.62 8.22
N THR A 220 -2.03 -11.21 7.77
CA THR A 220 -0.87 -10.46 7.25
C THR A 220 -1.22 -9.68 5.99
N LYS A 221 -2.01 -10.27 5.09
CA LYS A 221 -2.48 -9.60 3.87
C LYS A 221 -3.45 -8.46 4.18
N GLU A 222 -4.37 -8.65 5.12
CA GLU A 222 -5.29 -7.60 5.56
C GLU A 222 -4.55 -6.43 6.20
N GLN A 223 -3.55 -6.70 7.05
CA GLN A 223 -2.71 -5.66 7.63
C GLN A 223 -1.96 -4.86 6.56
N ARG A 224 -1.37 -5.53 5.56
CA ARG A 224 -0.67 -4.84 4.47
C ARG A 224 -1.65 -4.01 3.62
N TYR A 225 -2.83 -4.55 3.34
CA TYR A 225 -3.89 -3.86 2.61
C TYR A 225 -4.31 -2.56 3.34
N ASP A 226 -4.55 -2.63 4.66
CA ASP A 226 -4.94 -1.48 5.47
C ASP A 226 -3.85 -0.39 5.47
N VAL A 227 -2.57 -0.78 5.56
CA VAL A 227 -1.43 0.14 5.48
C VAL A 227 -1.42 0.85 4.13
N LEU A 228 -1.51 0.10 3.02
CA LEU A 228 -1.52 0.66 1.67
C LEU A 228 -2.73 1.58 1.43
N MET A 229 -3.91 1.24 1.97
CA MET A 229 -5.07 2.11 1.92
C MET A 229 -4.87 3.43 2.69
N GLY A 230 -4.12 3.39 3.79
CA GLY A 230 -3.70 4.58 4.53
C GLY A 230 -2.76 5.46 3.71
N GLU A 231 -1.73 4.86 3.11
CA GLU A 231 -0.76 5.54 2.24
C GLU A 231 -1.43 6.15 1.01
N LEU A 232 -2.37 5.43 0.38
CA LEU A 232 -3.15 5.91 -0.76
C LEU A 232 -3.92 7.19 -0.42
N ARG A 233 -4.64 7.19 0.71
CA ARG A 233 -5.39 8.37 1.16
C ARG A 233 -4.46 9.54 1.43
N GLN A 234 -3.30 9.30 2.05
CA GLN A 234 -2.32 10.35 2.32
C GLN A 234 -1.76 10.94 1.02
N ALA A 235 -1.37 10.10 0.05
CA ALA A 235 -0.87 10.53 -1.24
C ALA A 235 -1.92 11.34 -2.01
N GLN A 236 -3.18 10.90 -2.00
CA GLN A 236 -4.29 11.63 -2.61
C GLN A 236 -4.54 12.99 -1.93
N MET A 237 -4.54 13.04 -0.59
CA MET A 237 -4.70 14.29 0.15
C MET A 237 -3.58 15.29 -0.15
N GLU A 238 -2.32 14.86 -0.15
CA GLU A 238 -1.19 15.74 -0.48
C GLU A 238 -1.23 16.19 -1.94
N LYS A 239 -1.56 15.29 -2.89
CA LYS A 239 -1.77 15.66 -4.30
C LYS A 239 -2.82 16.76 -4.42
N THR A 240 -4.01 16.56 -3.84
CA THR A 240 -5.09 17.55 -3.86
C THR A 240 -4.71 18.84 -3.14
N ARG A 241 -3.95 18.76 -2.05
CA ARG A 241 -3.42 19.95 -1.35
C ARG A 241 -2.51 20.76 -2.27
N LEU A 242 -1.59 20.10 -2.97
CA LEU A 242 -0.67 20.72 -3.91
C LEU A 242 -1.40 21.31 -5.13
N GLU A 243 -2.39 20.60 -5.68
CA GLU A 243 -3.24 21.12 -6.77
C GLU A 243 -3.90 22.43 -6.37
N ARG A 244 -4.46 22.51 -5.14
CA ARG A 244 -5.13 23.70 -4.60
C ARG A 244 -4.18 24.84 -4.25
N ILE A 245 -2.91 24.58 -3.95
CA ILE A 245 -1.95 25.65 -3.69
C ILE A 245 -1.61 26.31 -5.03
N ASN A 246 -2.04 27.58 -5.17
CA ASN A 246 -1.62 28.43 -6.27
C ASN A 246 -0.09 28.53 -6.26
N SER A 247 0.58 28.37 -7.41
CA SER A 247 2.05 28.21 -7.48
C SER A 247 2.81 29.36 -6.79
N ALA A 248 2.21 30.55 -6.77
CA ALA A 248 2.70 31.74 -6.07
C ALA A 248 2.66 31.69 -4.53
N LYS A 249 1.93 30.73 -3.93
CA LYS A 249 1.89 30.48 -2.47
C LYS A 249 2.75 29.28 -2.04
N MET A 250 3.16 28.44 -2.98
CA MET A 250 3.93 27.21 -2.69
C MET A 250 5.41 27.49 -2.43
N TYR A 251 5.90 28.58 -3.01
CA TYR A 251 7.22 29.13 -2.78
C TYR A 251 6.99 30.56 -2.31
N ASN A 252 7.46 30.89 -1.11
CA ASN A 252 7.45 32.26 -0.61
C ASN A 252 8.41 33.12 -1.44
N THR A 253 8.08 33.41 -2.70
CA THR A 253 8.39 34.71 -3.27
C THR A 253 7.41 35.64 -2.59
N GLU A 254 7.90 36.47 -1.69
CA GLU A 254 7.17 37.54 -1.02
C GLU A 254 5.94 37.93 -1.83
N VAL A 255 4.76 37.54 -1.33
CA VAL A 255 3.56 38.27 -1.68
C VAL A 255 3.89 39.68 -1.19
N LEU A 256 4.35 40.53 -2.10
CA LEU A 256 4.37 41.96 -1.92
C LEU A 256 2.90 42.35 -1.77
N ALA A 257 2.36 42.11 -0.57
CA ALA A 257 1.28 42.91 -0.04
C ALA A 257 1.73 44.35 -0.31
N ALA A 258 0.92 45.10 -1.06
CA ALA A 258 1.17 46.49 -1.32
C ALA A 258 1.56 47.13 0.02
N ALA A 259 2.82 47.56 0.15
CA ALA A 259 3.26 48.24 1.36
C ALA A 259 2.26 49.38 1.58
N GLU A 260 1.59 49.37 2.74
CA GLU A 260 0.68 50.46 3.10
C GLU A 260 1.45 51.77 2.93
N GLU A 261 0.88 52.69 2.15
CA GLU A 261 1.50 53.97 1.88
C GLU A 261 1.82 54.64 3.22
N PRO A 262 3.08 55.08 3.47
CA PRO A 262 3.41 55.77 4.69
C PRO A 262 2.55 57.03 4.79
N ARG A 263 1.71 57.10 5.82
CA ARG A 263 0.84 58.26 6.07
C ARG A 263 1.70 59.51 6.12
N ALA A 264 1.39 60.47 5.24
CA ALA A 264 2.08 61.75 5.20
C ALA A 264 2.02 62.43 6.59
N PRO A 265 3.12 63.05 7.06
CA PRO A 265 3.13 63.73 8.35
C PRO A 265 2.13 64.88 8.33
N VAL A 266 1.24 64.88 9.32
CA VAL A 266 0.25 65.94 9.56
C VAL A 266 1.00 67.26 9.76
N ARG A 267 0.81 68.21 8.86
CA ARG A 267 1.36 69.56 9.03
C ARG A 267 0.61 70.26 10.17
N PRO A 268 1.30 70.87 11.14
CA PRO A 268 0.62 71.64 12.18
C PRO A 268 -0.05 72.86 11.57
N ASN A 269 -1.33 73.06 11.90
CA ASN A 269 -2.07 74.27 11.56
C ASN A 269 -1.36 75.47 12.17
N LYS A 270 -1.07 76.48 11.34
CA LYS A 270 -0.63 77.79 11.81
C LYS A 270 -1.80 78.43 12.58
N LEU A 271 -1.56 78.73 13.86
CA LEU A 271 -2.38 79.61 14.68
C LEU A 271 -2.18 81.06 14.24
#